data_AF-A0A0T5ZNK5-F1
#
_entry.id   AF-A0A0T5ZNK5-F1
#
_cell.length_a   1.000
_cell.length_b   1.000
_cell.length_c   1.000
_cell.angle_alpha   90.00
_cell.angle_beta   90.00
_cell.angle_gamma   90.00
#
_symmetry.space_group_name_H-M   'P 1'
#
loop_
_entity.id
_entity.type
_entity.pdbx_description
1 polymer ?
#
loop_
_entity_poly.entity_id
_entity_poly.type
_entity_poly.pdbx_seq_one_letter_code
_entity_poly.pdbx_strand_id
1 'polypeptide(L)'
;MKNVKTVALSLMVVFSLVLLLAGSGVAQMQDMEGNVICVEVDEKGNTVAKEQFTECKGAFVLVGKDGKLYSVSGTEEQMKMMAKTPKKKVSGQVSGSQRAWVIYATPTDVQKGTEQTVTGNIVCLLPSYEKGNVTPMVGTGPCNEAVPHAHVVTTASGQVYILSGSEDAISSIEKSPQRTNVTLSGKVTGNQGAWILYVQ
;
A
#
# COMPACT_ATOMS: atom_id res chain seq x y z
N MET A 1 77.79 0.98 -10.78
CA MET A 1 76.94 2.02 -10.17
C MET A 1 75.48 1.60 -10.27
N LYS A 2 74.79 1.55 -9.11
CA LYS A 2 73.32 1.56 -8.88
C LYS A 2 72.58 0.25 -9.28
N ASN A 3 72.51 -0.74 -8.40
CA ASN A 3 71.62 -0.90 -7.22
C ASN A 3 70.20 -1.39 -7.58
N VAL A 4 70.06 -2.71 -7.51
CA VAL A 4 68.82 -3.47 -7.30
C VAL A 4 68.15 -2.98 -6.01
N LYS A 5 66.87 -2.58 -6.07
CA LYS A 5 66.06 -2.28 -4.89
C LYS A 5 65.06 -3.40 -4.65
N THR A 6 65.46 -4.24 -3.71
CA THR A 6 64.75 -4.97 -2.66
C THR A 6 63.22 -4.83 -2.60
N VAL A 7 62.57 -6.00 -2.59
CA VAL A 7 61.23 -6.28 -2.08
C VAL A 7 61.09 -5.84 -0.62
N ALA A 8 60.03 -5.12 -0.28
CA ALA A 8 59.58 -4.97 1.10
C ALA A 8 58.05 -4.94 1.14
N LEU A 9 57.50 -6.04 1.63
CA LEU A 9 56.12 -6.28 1.99
C LEU A 9 55.97 -5.92 3.48
N SER A 10 55.16 -4.91 3.79
CA SER A 10 54.67 -4.59 5.16
C SER A 10 53.52 -3.60 5.00
N LEU A 11 52.26 -4.03 4.95
CA LEU A 11 51.39 -4.45 6.06
C LEU A 11 51.28 -3.37 7.17
N MET A 12 50.15 -2.66 7.18
CA MET A 12 49.29 -2.38 8.34
C MET A 12 48.67 -0.97 8.35
N VAL A 13 47.33 -1.00 8.29
CA VAL A 13 46.41 -0.16 9.06
C VAL A 13 46.39 1.33 8.72
N VAL A 14 45.79 1.67 7.58
CA VAL A 14 44.96 2.89 7.54
C VAL A 14 43.59 2.47 8.05
N PHE A 15 43.40 2.84 9.32
CA PHE A 15 42.19 2.76 10.13
C PHE A 15 41.06 3.53 9.42
N SER A 16 40.50 2.97 8.34
CA SER A 16 39.23 3.43 7.80
C SER A 16 38.16 2.86 8.71
N LEU A 17 37.97 3.56 9.82
CA LEU A 17 36.79 3.52 10.67
C LEU A 17 35.59 3.97 9.82
N VAL A 18 35.16 3.13 8.87
CA VAL A 18 33.82 3.24 8.31
C VAL A 18 32.93 2.68 9.38
N LEU A 19 32.35 3.61 10.14
CA LEU A 19 31.36 3.34 11.17
C LEU A 19 30.38 2.28 10.67
N LEU A 20 30.39 1.15 11.36
CA LEU A 20 29.22 0.30 11.55
C LEU A 20 28.13 1.16 12.21
N LEU A 21 27.45 1.98 11.41
CA LEU A 21 26.13 2.47 11.75
C LEU A 21 25.21 1.26 11.64
N ALA A 22 25.13 0.51 12.73
CA ALA A 22 23.92 -0.20 13.09
C ALA A 22 22.82 0.87 13.25
N GLY A 23 22.29 1.32 12.10
CA GLY A 23 21.06 2.09 12.08
C GLY A 23 19.97 1.14 12.54
N SER A 24 19.53 1.30 13.78
CA SER A 24 18.18 0.93 14.17
C SER A 24 17.25 1.57 13.15
N GLY A 25 16.72 0.74 12.24
CA GLY A 25 16.03 1.18 11.04
C GLY A 25 14.76 1.95 11.40
N VAL A 26 14.89 3.26 11.54
CA VAL A 26 13.74 4.15 11.51
C VAL A 26 13.25 4.11 10.07
N ALA A 27 12.10 3.48 9.85
CA ALA A 27 11.53 3.40 8.52
C ALA A 27 11.35 4.82 7.96
N GLN A 28 12.00 5.09 6.84
CA GLN A 28 12.11 6.43 6.30
C GLN A 28 10.77 6.88 5.72
N MET A 29 10.29 8.06 6.14
CA MET A 29 9.13 8.69 5.51
C MET A 29 9.47 9.09 4.08
N GLN A 30 8.52 8.87 3.18
CA GLN A 30 8.63 9.17 1.76
C GLN A 30 7.45 10.04 1.33
N ASP A 31 7.72 11.01 0.46
CA ASP A 31 6.71 11.82 -0.20
C ASP A 31 6.35 11.16 -1.53
N MET A 32 5.10 10.70 -1.65
CA MET A 32 4.59 10.08 -2.86
C MET A 32 3.68 11.06 -3.60
N GLU A 33 4.08 11.45 -4.82
CA GLU A 33 3.27 12.29 -5.69
C GLU A 33 2.34 11.46 -6.56
N GLY A 34 1.10 11.94 -6.75
CA GLY A 34 0.10 11.22 -7.53
C GLY A 34 -1.30 11.80 -7.40
N ASN A 35 -2.31 10.99 -7.69
CA ASN A 35 -3.71 11.36 -7.51
C ASN A 35 -4.32 10.46 -6.43
N VAL A 36 -4.81 11.05 -5.33
CA VAL A 36 -5.60 10.30 -4.36
C VAL A 36 -7.02 10.11 -4.90
N ILE A 37 -7.45 8.86 -4.91
CA ILE A 37 -8.80 8.43 -5.26
C ILE A 37 -9.52 7.94 -4.00
N CYS A 38 -10.82 8.22 -3.93
CA CYS A 38 -11.72 7.63 -2.95
C CYS A 38 -12.29 6.32 -3.51
N VAL A 39 -12.33 5.26 -2.71
CA VAL A 39 -12.94 3.97 -3.05
C VAL A 39 -14.00 3.67 -2.02
N GLU A 40 -15.27 3.66 -2.43
CA GLU A 40 -16.41 3.48 -1.52
C GLU A 40 -17.52 2.64 -2.15
N VAL A 41 -18.51 2.26 -1.34
CA VAL A 41 -19.72 1.58 -1.81
C VAL A 41 -20.80 2.64 -2.04
N ASP A 42 -21.38 2.67 -3.24
CA ASP A 42 -22.47 3.58 -3.58
C ASP A 42 -23.81 3.13 -2.94
N GLU A 43 -24.85 3.96 -3.07
CA GLU A 43 -26.18 3.68 -2.51
C GLU A 43 -26.85 2.41 -3.10
N LYS A 44 -26.35 1.93 -4.24
CA LYS A 44 -26.83 0.71 -4.90
C LYS A 44 -26.01 -0.52 -4.49
N GLY A 45 -25.01 -0.38 -3.62
CA GLY A 45 -24.14 -1.46 -3.17
C GLY A 45 -22.97 -1.75 -4.11
N ASN A 46 -22.70 -0.90 -5.11
CA ASN A 46 -21.57 -1.09 -6.01
C ASN A 46 -20.33 -0.42 -5.47
N THR A 47 -19.18 -1.08 -5.60
CA THR A 47 -17.88 -0.43 -5.36
C THR A 47 -17.61 0.56 -6.48
N VAL A 48 -17.37 1.81 -6.10
CA VAL A 48 -17.04 2.91 -6.99
C VAL A 48 -15.73 3.54 -6.57
N ALA A 49 -15.00 4.06 -7.55
CA ALA A 49 -13.76 4.78 -7.30
C ALA A 49 -13.81 6.16 -7.96
N LYS A 50 -13.50 7.21 -7.18
CA LYS A 50 -13.73 8.61 -7.54
C LYS A 50 -12.45 9.42 -7.39
N GLU A 51 -12.05 10.12 -8.44
CA GLU A 51 -10.94 11.08 -8.38
C GLU A 51 -11.38 12.41 -7.75
N GLN A 52 -12.62 12.83 -8.01
CA GLN A 52 -13.21 14.05 -7.48
C GLN A 52 -14.24 13.69 -6.41
N PHE A 53 -14.08 14.25 -5.22
CA PHE A 53 -14.98 14.02 -4.10
C PHE A 53 -14.89 15.20 -3.12
N THR A 54 -16.01 15.52 -2.47
CA THR A 54 -16.08 16.49 -1.35
C THR A 54 -16.22 15.79 0.00
N GLU A 55 -16.58 14.50 -0.03
CA GLU A 55 -16.65 13.60 1.09
C GLU A 55 -16.30 12.19 0.57
N CYS A 56 -15.61 11.40 1.37
CA CYS A 56 -15.32 9.99 1.09
C CYS A 56 -15.59 9.18 2.35
N LYS A 57 -16.37 8.10 2.22
CA LYS A 57 -16.73 7.23 3.36
C LYS A 57 -15.95 5.92 3.37
N GLY A 58 -15.33 5.57 2.23
CA GLY A 58 -14.55 4.36 2.07
C GLY A 58 -13.05 4.60 2.20
N ALA A 59 -12.24 3.79 1.52
CA ALA A 59 -10.79 3.82 1.62
C ALA A 59 -10.15 4.78 0.61
N PHE A 60 -8.89 5.14 0.85
CA PHE A 60 -8.09 5.97 -0.04
C PHE A 60 -6.99 5.18 -0.71
N VAL A 61 -6.79 5.42 -2.00
CA VAL A 61 -5.65 4.90 -2.77
C VAL A 61 -4.97 6.08 -3.45
N LEU A 62 -3.65 6.15 -3.39
CA LEU A 62 -2.84 7.05 -4.18
C LEU A 62 -2.39 6.31 -5.43
N VAL A 63 -2.70 6.86 -6.60
CA VAL A 63 -2.06 6.41 -7.83
C VAL A 63 -0.86 7.29 -8.10
N GLY A 64 0.32 6.71 -7.89
CA GLY A 64 1.61 7.38 -7.95
C GLY A 64 2.01 7.71 -9.39
N LYS A 65 2.75 8.81 -9.54
CA LYS A 65 3.42 9.17 -10.80
C LYS A 65 4.48 8.15 -11.21
N ASP A 66 4.95 7.33 -10.27
CA ASP A 66 5.88 6.24 -10.49
C ASP A 66 5.22 4.95 -11.03
N GLY A 67 3.92 5.01 -11.35
CA GLY A 67 3.17 3.90 -11.93
C GLY A 67 2.62 2.90 -10.91
N LYS A 68 2.79 3.15 -9.60
CA LYS A 68 2.32 2.24 -8.54
C LYS A 68 1.02 2.73 -7.88
N LEU A 69 0.27 1.80 -7.31
CA LEU A 69 -0.89 2.09 -6.47
C LEU A 69 -0.55 1.84 -5.02
N TYR A 70 -0.87 2.82 -4.19
CA TYR A 70 -0.61 2.78 -2.77
C TYR A 70 -1.93 2.93 -2.03
N SER A 71 -2.32 1.92 -1.28
CA SER A 71 -3.39 2.12 -0.31
C SER A 71 -2.90 3.08 0.78
N VAL A 72 -3.75 4.00 1.23
CA VAL A 72 -3.35 5.02 2.20
C VAL A 72 -3.97 4.71 3.55
N SER A 73 -3.14 4.72 4.59
CA SER A 73 -3.58 4.55 5.97
C SER A 73 -2.93 5.60 6.86
N GLY A 74 -3.64 6.06 7.89
CA GLY A 74 -3.17 7.07 8.83
C GLY A 74 -4.11 7.18 10.03
N THR A 75 -3.93 8.21 10.86
CA THR A 75 -4.84 8.46 11.99
C THR A 75 -6.23 8.87 11.52
N GLU A 76 -7.22 8.77 12.41
CA GLU A 76 -8.59 9.18 12.11
C GLU A 76 -8.66 10.66 11.67
N GLU A 77 -7.90 11.55 12.30
CA GLU A 77 -7.81 12.96 11.92
C GLU A 77 -7.21 13.14 10.51
N GLN A 78 -6.16 12.38 10.20
CA GLN A 78 -5.54 12.41 8.87
C GLN A 78 -6.53 11.92 7.80
N MET A 79 -7.28 10.85 8.07
CA MET A 79 -8.26 10.33 7.14
C MET A 79 -9.47 11.27 6.98
N LYS A 80 -9.94 11.90 8.06
CA LYS A 80 -10.95 12.97 8.00
C LYS A 80 -10.50 14.16 7.16
N MET A 81 -9.23 14.55 7.21
CA MET A 81 -8.68 15.59 6.35
C MET A 81 -8.56 15.15 4.89
N MET A 82 -8.26 13.88 4.65
CA MET A 82 -8.20 13.31 3.31
C MET A 82 -9.59 13.21 2.68
N ALA A 83 -10.61 12.84 3.45
CA ALA A 83 -11.99 12.66 3.00
C ALA A 83 -12.63 13.92 2.41
N LYS A 84 -12.17 15.12 2.81
CA LYS A 84 -12.77 16.39 2.42
C LYS A 84 -12.20 16.99 1.14
N THR A 85 -11.00 16.57 0.73
CA THR A 85 -10.32 17.18 -0.42
C THR A 85 -9.32 16.21 -1.04
N PRO A 86 -9.40 15.94 -2.35
CA PRO A 86 -8.42 15.13 -3.06
C PRO A 86 -7.01 15.69 -2.86
N LYS A 87 -6.07 14.81 -2.52
CA LYS A 87 -4.66 15.16 -2.35
C LYS A 87 -3.87 14.77 -3.59
N LYS A 88 -2.82 15.54 -3.88
CA LYS A 88 -1.85 15.23 -4.95
C LYS A 88 -0.50 14.71 -4.43
N LYS A 89 -0.37 14.65 -3.10
CA LYS A 89 0.81 14.16 -2.40
C LYS A 89 0.39 13.51 -1.09
N VAL A 90 1.00 12.37 -0.76
CA VAL A 90 0.85 11.71 0.54
C VAL A 90 2.24 11.42 1.08
N SER A 91 2.49 11.82 2.32
CA SER A 91 3.73 11.55 3.03
C SER A 91 3.52 10.40 3.99
N GLY A 92 4.42 9.43 4.01
CA GLY A 92 4.34 8.32 4.96
C GLY A 92 5.40 7.24 4.74
N GLN A 93 5.36 6.22 5.58
CA GLN A 93 6.18 5.03 5.43
C GLN A 93 5.55 4.10 4.39
N VAL A 94 6.29 3.81 3.32
CA VAL A 94 5.89 2.82 2.31
C VAL A 94 6.24 1.41 2.77
N SER A 95 5.33 0.46 2.60
CA SER A 95 5.57 -0.97 2.82
C SER A 95 4.72 -1.83 1.89
N GLY A 96 4.93 -3.15 1.94
CA GLY A 96 4.18 -4.12 1.15
C GLY A 96 5.02 -4.62 -0.03
N SER A 97 4.33 -5.02 -1.10
CA SER A 97 4.93 -5.55 -2.32
C SER A 97 4.27 -4.94 -3.56
N GLN A 98 4.74 -5.34 -4.75
CA GLN A 98 4.18 -4.91 -6.04
C GLN A 98 2.69 -5.19 -6.21
N ARG A 99 2.12 -6.07 -5.37
CA ARG A 99 0.72 -6.52 -5.38
C ARG A 99 -0.18 -5.83 -4.33
N ALA A 100 0.42 -5.15 -3.35
CA ALA A 100 -0.30 -4.54 -2.23
C ALA A 100 0.53 -3.48 -1.49
N TRP A 101 0.96 -2.42 -2.19
CA TRP A 101 1.66 -1.32 -1.53
C TRP A 101 0.72 -0.54 -0.60
N VAL A 102 1.26 -0.14 0.56
CA VAL A 102 0.58 0.71 1.54
C VAL A 102 1.49 1.86 1.93
N ILE A 103 0.95 3.08 1.99
CA ILE A 103 1.57 4.25 2.62
C ILE A 103 0.91 4.45 3.98
N TYR A 104 1.71 4.31 5.04
CA TYR A 104 1.33 4.65 6.40
C TYR A 104 1.74 6.08 6.73
N ALA A 105 0.78 7.01 6.72
CA ALA A 105 1.00 8.40 7.12
C ALA A 105 1.41 8.54 8.60
N THR A 106 1.16 7.51 9.40
CA THR A 106 1.68 7.33 10.76
C THR A 106 2.15 5.87 10.90
N PRO A 107 3.33 5.58 11.48
CA PRO A 107 3.81 4.21 11.65
C PRO A 107 2.74 3.34 12.30
N THR A 108 2.34 2.28 11.59
CA THR A 108 1.28 1.37 12.02
C THR A 108 1.88 -0.01 12.20
N ASP A 109 1.71 -0.58 13.39
CA ASP A 109 2.09 -1.96 13.67
C ASP A 109 0.91 -2.87 13.37
N VAL A 110 0.90 -3.41 12.15
CA VAL A 110 -0.14 -4.34 11.70
C VAL A 110 -0.20 -5.60 12.57
N GLN A 111 0.89 -5.98 13.25
CA GLN A 111 0.90 -7.14 14.13
C GLN A 111 0.03 -6.96 15.37
N LYS A 112 -0.27 -5.71 15.75
CA LYS A 112 -1.22 -5.35 16.82
C LYS A 112 -2.67 -5.28 16.36
N GLY A 113 -2.95 -5.58 15.09
CA GLY A 113 -4.32 -5.73 14.61
C GLY A 113 -5.05 -6.85 15.34
N THR A 114 -6.39 -6.79 15.32
CA THR A 114 -7.24 -7.80 15.93
C THR A 114 -7.54 -8.90 14.92
N GLU A 115 -7.36 -10.16 15.30
CA GLU A 115 -7.79 -11.29 14.47
C GLU A 115 -9.31 -11.24 14.25
N GLN A 116 -9.72 -11.16 12.99
CA GLN A 116 -11.12 -11.07 12.59
C GLN A 116 -11.34 -11.81 11.28
N THR A 117 -12.61 -12.11 11.03
CA THR A 117 -13.08 -12.60 9.74
C THR A 117 -13.95 -11.54 9.10
N VAL A 118 -13.64 -11.19 7.85
CA VAL A 118 -14.36 -10.20 7.06
C VAL A 118 -15.00 -10.90 5.87
N THR A 119 -16.32 -10.75 5.74
CA THR A 119 -17.08 -11.26 4.59
C THR A 119 -17.49 -10.10 3.69
N GLY A 120 -17.18 -10.22 2.40
CA GLY A 120 -17.50 -9.18 1.43
C GLY A 120 -17.09 -9.52 0.00
N ASN A 121 -17.15 -8.52 -0.87
CA ASN A 121 -16.75 -8.64 -2.26
C ASN A 121 -15.33 -8.14 -2.44
N ILE A 122 -14.47 -8.96 -3.04
CA ILE A 122 -13.09 -8.61 -3.38
C ILE A 122 -13.10 -7.83 -4.68
N VAL A 123 -12.48 -6.65 -4.65
CA VAL A 123 -12.33 -5.77 -5.79
C VAL A 123 -10.85 -5.50 -6.04
N CYS A 124 -10.43 -5.69 -7.29
CA CYS A 124 -9.13 -5.23 -7.74
C CYS A 124 -9.26 -3.79 -8.24
N LEU A 125 -8.37 -2.92 -7.80
CA LEU A 125 -8.29 -1.53 -8.20
C LEU A 125 -7.14 -1.41 -9.20
N LEU A 126 -7.49 -1.33 -10.48
CA LEU A 126 -6.52 -1.26 -11.56
C LEU A 126 -6.32 0.21 -11.96
N PRO A 127 -5.07 0.67 -12.17
CA PRO A 127 -4.86 1.95 -12.82
C PRO A 127 -5.23 1.83 -14.30
N SER A 128 -6.11 2.70 -14.79
CA SER A 128 -6.15 3.03 -16.21
C SER A 128 -5.40 4.34 -16.43
N TYR A 129 -4.24 4.28 -17.08
CA TYR A 129 -3.45 5.43 -17.48
C TYR A 129 -3.86 5.87 -18.89
N GLU A 130 -4.90 6.68 -19.00
CA GLU A 130 -5.23 7.35 -20.25
C GLU A 130 -4.95 8.85 -20.15
N LYS A 131 -4.05 9.36 -21.01
CA LYS A 131 -3.79 10.80 -21.18
C LYS A 131 -3.46 11.55 -19.88
N GLY A 132 -2.78 10.92 -18.93
CA GLY A 132 -2.39 11.54 -17.66
C GLY A 132 -3.49 11.65 -16.61
N ASN A 133 -4.70 11.15 -16.91
CA ASN A 133 -5.75 10.92 -15.93
C ASN A 133 -5.75 9.46 -15.52
N VAL A 134 -5.88 9.22 -14.22
CA VAL A 134 -6.01 7.87 -13.67
C VAL A 134 -7.49 7.62 -13.47
N THR A 135 -8.07 6.73 -14.26
CA THR A 135 -9.41 6.21 -13.97
C THR A 135 -9.24 4.92 -13.17
N PRO A 136 -9.63 4.89 -11.88
CA PRO A 136 -9.62 3.65 -11.15
C PRO A 136 -10.68 2.70 -11.72
N MET A 137 -10.23 1.55 -12.21
CA MET A 137 -11.12 0.50 -12.68
C MET A 137 -11.34 -0.51 -11.56
N VAL A 138 -12.62 -0.80 -11.31
CA VAL A 138 -13.08 -1.84 -10.39
C VAL A 138 -13.14 -3.15 -11.17
N GLY A 139 -12.18 -4.03 -10.91
CA GLY A 139 -12.15 -5.39 -11.43
C GLY A 139 -12.83 -6.36 -10.47
N THR A 140 -13.82 -7.10 -10.96
CA THR A 140 -14.57 -8.12 -10.18
C THR A 140 -14.23 -9.55 -10.60
N GLY A 141 -13.09 -9.75 -11.28
CA GLY A 141 -12.57 -11.06 -11.69
C GLY A 141 -11.10 -11.25 -11.26
N PRO A 142 -10.47 -12.36 -11.67
CA PRO A 142 -9.01 -12.55 -11.56
C PRO A 142 -8.21 -11.35 -12.07
N CYS A 143 -7.18 -10.95 -11.31
CA CYS A 143 -6.37 -9.77 -11.61
C CYS A 143 -4.86 -10.01 -11.45
N ASN A 144 -4.43 -11.26 -11.25
CA ASN A 144 -3.03 -11.64 -11.03
C ASN A 144 -2.06 -11.25 -12.17
N GLU A 145 -2.58 -11.02 -13.37
CA GLU A 145 -1.80 -10.62 -14.55
C GLU A 145 -1.65 -9.09 -14.69
N ALA A 146 -2.46 -8.30 -13.98
CA ALA A 146 -2.57 -6.85 -14.15
C ALA A 146 -1.77 -6.08 -13.08
N VAL A 147 -0.46 -6.28 -13.00
CA VAL A 147 0.41 -5.60 -12.01
C VAL A 147 0.97 -4.26 -12.53
N PRO A 148 1.13 -3.23 -11.69
CA PRO A 148 0.74 -3.15 -10.27
C PRO A 148 -0.73 -2.74 -10.07
N HIS A 149 -1.34 -3.21 -8.99
CA HIS A 149 -2.70 -2.84 -8.59
C HIS A 149 -2.89 -2.90 -7.07
N ALA A 150 -4.04 -2.42 -6.59
CA ALA A 150 -4.43 -2.51 -5.18
C ALA A 150 -5.71 -3.33 -5.03
N HIS A 151 -6.05 -3.67 -3.79
CA HIS A 151 -7.15 -4.56 -3.47
C HIS A 151 -7.98 -4.02 -2.31
N VAL A 152 -9.30 -4.19 -2.40
CA VAL A 152 -10.20 -3.95 -1.27
C VAL A 152 -11.20 -5.08 -1.10
N VAL A 153 -11.68 -5.27 0.13
CA VAL A 153 -12.93 -5.98 0.41
C VAL A 153 -13.99 -4.96 0.77
N THR A 154 -15.16 -5.10 0.14
CA THR A 154 -16.33 -4.29 0.42
C THR A 154 -17.42 -5.15 1.06
N THR A 155 -17.87 -4.78 2.25
CA THR A 155 -18.89 -5.54 2.99
C THR A 155 -20.30 -5.11 2.61
N ALA A 156 -21.30 -5.92 2.97
CA ALA A 156 -22.71 -5.57 2.79
C ALA A 156 -23.14 -4.30 3.56
N SER A 157 -22.42 -3.93 4.63
CA SER A 157 -22.66 -2.69 5.37
C SER A 157 -22.03 -1.45 4.73
N GLY A 158 -21.36 -1.61 3.57
CA GLY A 158 -20.65 -0.53 2.89
C GLY A 158 -19.25 -0.24 3.45
N GLN A 159 -18.77 -1.05 4.41
CA GLN A 159 -17.41 -0.89 4.92
C GLN A 159 -16.40 -1.35 3.88
N VAL A 160 -15.37 -0.53 3.67
CA VAL A 160 -14.24 -0.84 2.79
C VAL A 160 -13.02 -1.16 3.65
N TYR A 161 -12.38 -2.30 3.37
CA TYR A 161 -11.11 -2.73 3.93
C TYR A 161 -10.06 -2.80 2.82
N ILE A 162 -8.93 -2.14 3.02
CA ILE A 162 -7.73 -2.33 2.21
C ILE A 162 -7.22 -3.75 2.45
N LEU A 163 -6.96 -4.51 1.39
CA LEU A 163 -6.29 -5.80 1.49
C LEU A 163 -4.78 -5.62 1.39
N SER A 164 -4.07 -6.11 2.40
CA SER A 164 -2.61 -6.22 2.41
C SER A 164 -2.23 -7.57 3.03
N GLY A 165 -0.98 -7.99 2.94
CA GLY A 165 -0.60 -9.32 3.42
C GLY A 165 0.75 -9.79 2.92
N SER A 166 1.02 -11.08 3.11
CA SER A 166 2.11 -11.79 2.45
C SER A 166 1.89 -11.78 0.92
N GLU A 167 2.98 -11.79 0.14
CA GLU A 167 2.85 -11.79 -1.33
C GLU A 167 2.12 -13.04 -1.83
N ASP A 168 2.34 -14.18 -1.19
CA ASP A 168 1.67 -15.44 -1.54
C ASP A 168 0.17 -15.40 -1.25
N ALA A 169 -0.25 -14.84 -0.11
CA ALA A 169 -1.67 -14.70 0.21
C ALA A 169 -2.38 -13.77 -0.76
N ILE A 170 -1.79 -12.61 -1.07
CA ILE A 170 -2.35 -11.68 -2.04
C ILE A 170 -2.38 -12.32 -3.44
N SER A 171 -1.31 -12.99 -3.88
CA SER A 171 -1.25 -13.72 -5.16
C SER A 171 -2.32 -14.82 -5.26
N SER A 172 -2.61 -15.52 -4.16
CA SER A 172 -3.70 -16.51 -4.11
C SER A 172 -5.07 -15.86 -4.30
N ILE A 173 -5.33 -14.75 -3.59
CA ILE A 173 -6.56 -13.96 -3.72
C ILE A 173 -6.72 -13.45 -5.15
N GLU A 174 -5.67 -12.92 -5.76
CA GLU A 174 -5.65 -12.39 -7.12
C GLU A 174 -5.98 -13.42 -8.21
N LYS A 175 -5.64 -14.70 -8.00
CA LYS A 175 -5.92 -15.79 -8.95
C LYS A 175 -7.34 -16.35 -8.80
N SER A 176 -7.97 -16.16 -7.64
CA SER A 176 -9.29 -16.71 -7.36
C SER A 176 -10.35 -16.13 -8.31
N PRO A 177 -11.20 -16.97 -8.95
CA PRO A 177 -12.38 -16.47 -9.66
C PRO A 177 -13.53 -16.13 -8.68
N GLN A 178 -13.48 -16.64 -7.44
CA GLN A 178 -14.49 -16.33 -6.42
C GLN A 178 -14.23 -14.94 -5.84
N ARG A 179 -15.08 -13.97 -6.22
CA ARG A 179 -14.97 -12.57 -5.79
C ARG A 179 -16.10 -12.08 -4.93
N THR A 180 -17.26 -12.73 -4.99
CA THR A 180 -18.47 -12.30 -4.29
C THR A 180 -18.64 -13.08 -2.99
N ASN A 181 -19.04 -12.38 -1.93
CA ASN A 181 -19.34 -12.95 -0.61
C ASN A 181 -18.21 -13.87 -0.08
N VAL A 182 -16.96 -13.45 -0.29
CA VAL A 182 -15.77 -14.17 0.16
C VAL A 182 -15.52 -13.85 1.62
N THR A 183 -15.18 -14.88 2.38
CA THR A 183 -14.82 -14.78 3.79
C THR A 183 -13.31 -14.90 3.92
N LEU A 184 -12.67 -13.82 4.37
CA LEU A 184 -11.23 -13.75 4.58
C LEU A 184 -10.94 -13.59 6.08
N SER A 185 -9.96 -14.35 6.57
CA SER A 185 -9.46 -14.23 7.94
C SER A 185 -8.13 -13.49 7.94
N GLY A 186 -7.91 -12.65 8.93
CA GLY A 186 -6.66 -11.94 9.12
C GLY A 186 -6.72 -10.90 10.22
N LYS A 187 -5.66 -10.10 10.32
CA LYS A 187 -5.56 -9.02 11.30
C LYS A 187 -6.18 -7.74 10.76
N VAL A 188 -7.21 -7.24 11.44
CA VAL A 188 -7.83 -5.95 11.13
C VAL A 188 -7.18 -4.84 11.98
N THR A 189 -6.76 -3.77 11.33
CA THR A 189 -6.20 -2.56 11.97
C THR A 189 -6.66 -1.30 11.23
N GLY A 190 -6.40 -0.13 11.80
CA GLY A 190 -6.74 1.17 11.23
C GLY A 190 -7.99 1.80 11.85
N ASN A 191 -8.67 2.62 11.07
CA ASN A 191 -9.84 3.40 11.47
C ASN A 191 -10.70 3.73 10.24
N GLN A 192 -11.79 4.48 10.43
CA GLN A 192 -12.66 4.90 9.34
C GLN A 192 -11.87 5.63 8.23
N GLY A 193 -11.92 5.08 7.02
CA GLY A 193 -11.17 5.57 5.86
C GLY A 193 -9.81 4.90 5.63
N ALA A 194 -9.35 4.08 6.58
CA ALA A 194 -8.03 3.46 6.57
C ALA A 194 -8.00 2.04 7.16
N TRP A 195 -9.14 1.33 7.17
CA TRP A 195 -9.19 -0.05 7.63
C TRP A 195 -8.33 -0.92 6.71
N ILE A 196 -7.43 -1.70 7.31
CA ILE A 196 -6.61 -2.70 6.64
C ILE A 196 -6.97 -4.06 7.18
N LEU A 197 -7.27 -5.00 6.29
CA LEU A 197 -7.28 -6.42 6.56
C LEU A 197 -5.97 -7.02 6.06
N TYR A 198 -5.13 -7.44 7.00
CA TYR A 198 -3.86 -8.10 6.71
C TYR A 198 -4.04 -9.62 6.68
N VAL A 199 -3.93 -10.21 5.50
CA VAL A 199 -4.03 -11.66 5.26
C VAL A 199 -2.66 -12.33 5.28
N GLN A 200 -2.60 -13.60 5.66
CA GLN A 200 -1.35 -14.37 5.75
C GLN A 200 -1.38 -15.61 4.88
#